data_AF-A0A0P9TJB6-F1
#
_entry.id   AF-A0A0P9TJB6-F1
#
_cell.length_a   1.000
_cell.length_b   1.000
_cell.length_c   1.000
_cell.angle_alpha   90.00
_cell.angle_beta   90.00
_cell.angle_gamma   90.00
#
_symmetry.space_group_name_H-M   'P 1'
#
loop_
_entity.id
_entity.type
_entity.pdbx_description
1 polymer ?
#
loop_
_entity_poly.entity_id
_entity_poly.type
_entity_poly.pdbx_seq_one_letter_code
_entity_poly.pdbx_strand_id
1 'polypeptide(L)' 'MWPKVTKLNLYDPLTLLASVPGAAKLLFKPKAIHTEGFGVVEQVGPDDVTHPEKARLLMSALAKSALAQSTVAPD' A
#
# COMPACT_ATOMS: atom_id res chain seq x y z
N MET A 1 2.92 25.32 -12.88
CA MET A 1 2.55 23.90 -13.14
C MET A 1 2.50 23.07 -11.86
N TRP A 2 3.47 23.18 -10.95
CA TRP A 2 3.54 22.40 -9.70
C TRP A 2 2.25 22.38 -8.85
N PRO A 3 1.54 23.49 -8.58
CA PRO A 3 0.30 23.45 -7.79
C PRO A 3 -0.87 22.70 -8.45
N LYS A 4 -0.74 22.35 -9.74
CA LYS A 4 -1.77 21.61 -10.51
C LYS A 4 -1.55 20.09 -10.49
N VAL A 5 -0.45 19.60 -9.94
CA VAL A 5 -0.13 18.15 -9.89
C VAL A 5 -1.01 17.48 -8.83
N THR A 6 -1.81 16.51 -9.24
CA THR A 6 -2.75 15.80 -8.35
C THR A 6 -2.56 14.28 -8.32
N LYS A 7 -1.71 13.72 -9.20
CA LYS A 7 -1.49 12.28 -9.35
C LYS A 7 0.00 11.98 -9.29
N LEU A 8 0.42 11.32 -8.22
CA LEU A 8 1.77 10.79 -8.02
C LEU A 8 1.61 9.34 -7.56
N ASN A 9 2.24 8.42 -8.27
CA ASN A 9 2.14 6.99 -7.97
C ASN A 9 3.20 6.59 -6.95
N LEU A 10 2.83 5.73 -6.01
CA LEU A 10 3.69 5.21 -4.95
C LEU A 10 3.63 3.68 -4.97
N TYR A 11 4.32 3.06 -5.93
CA TYR A 11 4.24 1.61 -6.16
C TYR A 11 4.88 0.80 -5.04
N ASP A 12 6.13 1.09 -4.66
CA ASP A 12 6.83 0.30 -3.62
C ASP A 12 6.14 0.37 -2.25
N PRO A 13 5.62 1.53 -1.79
CA PRO A 13 4.81 1.58 -0.57
C PRO A 13 3.54 0.72 -0.64
N LEU A 14 2.88 0.65 -1.80
CA LEU A 14 1.72 -0.23 -1.98
C LEU A 14 2.12 -1.70 -1.93
N THR A 15 3.27 -2.08 -2.50
CA THR A 15 3.83 -3.44 -2.39
C THR A 15 4.10 -3.81 -0.94
N LEU A 16 4.67 -2.90 -0.15
CA LEU A 16 4.88 -3.14 1.29
C LEU A 16 3.57 -3.28 2.06
N LEU A 17 2.54 -2.49 1.74
CA LEU A 17 1.22 -2.66 2.37
C LEU A 17 0.57 -3.99 1.99
N ALA A 18 0.80 -4.48 0.77
CA ALA A 18 0.28 -5.77 0.31
C ALA A 18 0.99 -6.97 0.97
N SER A 19 2.23 -6.82 1.44
CA SER A 19 2.96 -7.89 2.12
C SER A 19 2.57 -8.08 3.59
N VAL A 20 1.90 -7.11 4.21
CA VAL A 20 1.48 -7.17 5.62
C VAL A 20 0.01 -7.61 5.72
N PRO A 21 -0.31 -8.78 6.29
CA PRO A 21 -1.67 -9.35 6.25
C PRO A 21 -2.79 -8.44 6.75
N GLY A 22 -2.53 -7.62 7.77
CA GLY A 22 -3.52 -6.68 8.31
C GLY A 22 -3.85 -5.56 7.34
N ALA A 23 -2.84 -4.93 6.74
CA ALA A 23 -3.02 -3.90 5.73
C ALA A 23 -3.55 -4.49 4.41
N ALA A 24 -3.08 -5.69 4.05
CA ALA A 24 -3.49 -6.36 2.82
C ALA A 24 -4.99 -6.65 2.80
N LYS A 25 -5.54 -7.23 3.87
CA LYS A 25 -6.98 -7.50 4.02
C LYS A 25 -7.84 -6.23 4.03
N LEU A 26 -7.26 -5.10 4.44
CA LEU A 26 -7.97 -3.82 4.50
C LEU A 26 -8.08 -3.15 3.13
N LEU A 27 -7.06 -3.31 2.28
CA LEU A 27 -6.88 -2.49 1.08
C LEU A 27 -7.01 -3.26 -0.24
N PHE A 28 -6.67 -4.55 -0.26
CA PHE A 28 -6.56 -5.34 -1.49
C PHE A 28 -7.48 -6.56 -1.47
N LYS A 29 -7.88 -6.99 -2.67
CA LYS A 29 -8.52 -8.29 -2.92
C LYS A 29 -7.71 -9.02 -3.99
N PRO A 30 -6.60 -9.69 -3.61
CA PRO A 30 -5.75 -10.37 -4.58
C PRO A 30 -6.52 -11.44 -5.36
N LYS A 31 -6.17 -11.60 -6.64
CA LYS A 31 -6.71 -12.63 -7.52
C LYS A 31 -5.72 -13.78 -7.61
N ALA A 32 -6.16 -14.99 -7.25
CA ALA A 32 -5.38 -16.19 -7.48
C ALA A 32 -5.16 -16.43 -8.99
N ILE A 33 -3.91 -16.65 -9.39
CA ILE A 33 -3.53 -16.91 -10.79
C ILE A 33 -2.76 -18.23 -10.97
N HIS A 34 -2.62 -19.00 -9.89
CA HIS A 34 -1.96 -20.30 -9.93
C HIS A 34 -2.91 -21.41 -10.39
N THR A 35 -2.34 -22.49 -10.92
CA THR A 35 -3.06 -23.73 -11.23
C THR A 35 -3.11 -24.62 -9.98
N GLU A 36 -4.21 -25.36 -9.80
CA GLU A 36 -4.33 -26.33 -8.71
C GLU A 36 -3.17 -27.32 -8.72
N GLY A 37 -2.63 -27.62 -7.53
CA GLY A 37 -1.47 -28.50 -7.37
C GLY A 37 -0.09 -27.81 -7.45
N PHE A 38 -0.05 -26.51 -7.75
CA PHE A 38 1.18 -25.69 -7.71
C PHE A 38 1.18 -24.74 -6.51
N GLY A 39 2.32 -24.07 -6.29
CA GLY A 39 2.45 -23.03 -5.27
C GLY A 39 1.45 -21.89 -5.47
N VAL A 40 0.99 -21.31 -4.36
CA VAL A 40 0.03 -20.21 -4.37
C VAL A 40 0.67 -18.96 -4.96
N VAL A 41 0.07 -18.43 -6.02
CA VAL A 41 0.42 -17.14 -6.63
C VAL A 41 -0.83 -16.30 -6.74
N GLU A 42 -0.71 -15.04 -6.31
CA GLU A 42 -1.77 -14.04 -6.36
C GLU A 42 -1.28 -12.78 -7.09
N GLN A 43 -2.20 -12.11 -7.78
CA GLN A 43 -1.98 -10.85 -8.47
C GLN A 43 -2.83 -9.75 -7.83
N VAL A 44 -2.27 -8.54 -7.69
CA VAL A 44 -3.00 -7.34 -7.33
C VAL A 44 -2.90 -6.34 -8.48
N GLY A 45 -3.97 -6.22 -9.25
CA GLY A 45 -4.14 -5.22 -10.31
C GLY A 45 -4.87 -3.95 -9.84
N PRO A 46 -5.18 -3.04 -10.78
CA PRO A 46 -5.90 -1.80 -10.48
C PRO A 46 -7.28 -2.02 -9.84
N ASP A 47 -8.02 -3.00 -10.34
CA ASP A 47 -9.38 -3.33 -9.86
C ASP A 47 -9.37 -4.08 -8.52
N ASP A 48 -8.21 -4.60 -8.11
CA ASP A 48 -8.03 -5.35 -6.88
C ASP A 48 -7.71 -4.42 -5.69
N VAL A 49 -7.51 -3.12 -5.93
CA VAL A 49 -7.39 -2.10 -4.89
C VAL A 49 -8.79 -1.63 -4.48
N THR A 50 -9.37 -2.33 -3.49
CA THR A 50 -10.76 -2.12 -3.06
C THR A 50 -11.05 -0.77 -2.42
N HIS A 51 -10.02 -0.11 -1.84
CA HIS A 51 -10.17 1.14 -1.11
C HIS A 51 -8.99 2.11 -1.37
N PRO A 52 -8.85 2.66 -2.58
CA PRO A 52 -7.70 3.51 -2.95
C PRO A 52 -7.57 4.77 -2.09
N GLU A 53 -8.71 5.35 -1.69
CA GLU A 53 -8.76 6.51 -0.80
C GLU A 53 -8.20 6.20 0.60
N LYS A 54 -8.52 5.02 1.15
CA LYS A 54 -7.96 4.57 2.43
C LYS A 54 -6.46 4.27 2.31
N ALA A 55 -6.02 3.70 1.19
CA ALA A 55 -4.59 3.45 0.94
C ALA A 55 -3.80 4.77 0.93
N ARG A 56 -4.31 5.81 0.25
CA ARG A 56 -3.70 7.15 0.24
C ARG A 56 -3.60 7.75 1.65
N LEU A 57 -4.68 7.67 2.43
CA LEU A 57 -4.72 8.17 3.81
C LEU A 57 -3.75 7.41 4.71
N LEU A 58 -3.72 6.08 4.63
CA LEU A 58 -2.83 5.24 5.43
C LEU A 58 -1.37 5.54 5.13
N MET A 59 -0.98 5.61 3.86
CA MET A 59 0.40 5.96 3.48
C MET A 59 0.79 7.34 4.00
N SER A 60 -0.10 8.35 3.88
CA SER A 60 0.16 9.68 4.41
C SER A 60 0.32 9.68 5.94
N ALA A 61 -0.54 8.95 6.65
CA ALA A 61 -0.50 8.86 8.11
C ALA A 61 0.78 8.17 8.60
N LEU A 62 1.15 7.04 7.99
CA LEU A 62 2.36 6.28 8.34
C LEU A 62 3.62 7.10 8.11
N ALA A 63 3.76 7.74 6.95
CA ALA A 63 4.92 8.56 6.64
C ALA A 63 5.05 9.76 7.59
N LYS A 64 3.95 10.48 7.85
CA LYS A 64 3.94 11.62 8.79
C LYS A 64 4.32 11.18 10.20
N SER A 65 3.77 10.07 10.67
CA SER A 65 4.04 9.53 12.00
C SER A 65 5.51 9.12 12.17
N ALA A 66 6.06 8.37 11.20
CA ALA A 66 7.44 7.92 11.24
C ALA A 66 8.45 9.09 11.23
N LEU A 67 8.17 10.13 10.45
CA LEU A 67 9.01 11.33 10.40
C LEU A 67 8.94 12.15 11.70
N ALA A 68 7.76 12.25 12.33
CA ALA A 68 7.62 12.91 13.63
C ALA A 68 8.36 12.17 14.75
N GLN A 69 8.41 10.84 14.70
CA GLN A 69 9.21 10.03 15.63
C GLN A 69 10.71 10.21 15.41
N SER A 70 11.15 10.33 14.15
CA SER A 70 12.57 10.51 13.82
C SER A 70 13.14 11.87 14.27
N THR A 71 12.28 12.87 14.47
CA THR A 71 12.69 14.18 15.03
C THR A 71 12.86 14.19 16.55
N VAL A 72 12.45 13.12 17.23
CA VAL A 72 12.70 12.91 18.66
C VAL A 72 13.89 11.94 18.78
N ALA A 73 15.10 12.44 18.55
CA ALA A 73 16.30 11.64 18.82
C ALA A 73 16.39 11.33 20.33
N PRO A 74 16.78 10.11 20.74
CA PRO A 74 17.05 9.81 22.14
C PRO A 74 18.34 10.51 22.58
N ASP A 75 18.29 11.22 23.71
CA ASP A 75 19.48 11.64 24.48
C ASP A 75 20.23 10.43 25.07
#